data_AF-A0A931K983-F1
#
_entry.id   AF-A0A931K983-F1
#
_cell.length_a   1.000
_cell.length_b   1.000
_cell.length_c   1.000
_cell.angle_alpha   90.00
_cell.angle_beta   90.00
_cell.angle_gamma   90.00
#
_symmetry.space_group_name_H-M   'P 1'
#
loop_
_entity.id
_entity.type
_entity.pdbx_description
1 polymer ?
#
loop_
_entity_poly.entity_id
_entity_poly.type
_entity_poly.pdbx_seq_one_letter_code
_entity_poly.pdbx_strand_id
1 'polypeptide(L)'
;MGSRDQGVPVTSHEPGTDRRGHRSHPQRIGPARRDPARRAGYCQRLSLDAGCRFPRPHALWPFGGHPAHLMTTLLRPISQDMQLILADIQSRHPDLDAARTGSLINTIAGVAVTVKRDAERLAIREFSRAFFASAQGEDLDRLADDHLQLPRQAASTSLGFVTAYRSSAVGANTIPGGTILIDADGREFEVTEATLVTGTAASVPVASSGTGRGANRPANTVLYPKVAGAPWTTGFPGLRLIAVEGMTGGNPVETDEEFRARIAEFYISARRATIPALRYIALTVPQVRRVVVDESRIRPERGGWVTVYVTDGSDQANQLMAREVQRVLDRNGKAAGVIVNVYPAAVVQVPVTVRMTQRAGGDPRAIQRALDAGARFMGALPIGADLYREALSASLLGADASILSAEIVTPTVNIIAGAGQLLRLPPEGITLA
;
A
#
# COMPACT_ATOMS: atom_id res chain seq x y z
N MET A 1 57.72 -38.57 -30.61
CA MET A 1 58.41 -37.69 -29.64
C MET A 1 57.36 -36.97 -28.81
N GLY A 2 57.12 -37.21 -27.52
CA GLY A 2 57.56 -38.22 -26.57
C GLY A 2 56.85 -37.96 -25.23
N SER A 3 56.09 -38.96 -24.74
CA SER A 3 55.93 -39.40 -23.33
C SER A 3 55.38 -38.41 -22.27
N ARG A 4 54.50 -38.76 -21.33
CA ARG A 4 54.15 -40.02 -20.60
C ARG A 4 52.67 -39.88 -20.14
N ASP A 5 51.76 -40.86 -20.17
CA ASP A 5 51.63 -42.13 -19.39
C ASP A 5 51.89 -41.93 -17.87
N GLN A 6 51.02 -42.24 -16.90
CA GLN A 6 50.17 -43.42 -16.59
C GLN A 6 49.07 -42.95 -15.59
N GLY A 7 47.92 -43.56 -15.31
CA GLY A 7 47.39 -44.90 -15.59
C GLY A 7 47.01 -45.67 -14.31
N VAL A 8 45.84 -45.38 -13.70
CA VAL A 8 44.85 -46.28 -12.99
C VAL A 8 45.37 -47.23 -11.85
N PRO A 9 44.61 -48.17 -11.18
CA PRO A 9 43.24 -48.25 -10.63
C PRO A 9 43.11 -48.70 -9.14
N VAL A 10 41.84 -48.74 -8.72
CA VAL A 10 41.15 -49.41 -7.58
C VAL A 10 41.58 -50.86 -7.27
N THR A 11 41.60 -51.29 -5.99
CA THR A 11 40.91 -52.50 -5.44
C THR A 11 41.20 -52.83 -3.96
N SER A 12 40.11 -53.09 -3.22
CA SER A 12 39.87 -54.08 -2.14
C SER A 12 40.91 -54.40 -1.05
N HIS A 13 40.48 -54.37 0.23
CA HIS A 13 40.55 -55.52 1.17
C HIS A 13 39.90 -55.20 2.54
N GLU A 14 38.85 -55.95 2.90
CA GLU A 14 38.56 -56.42 4.28
C GLU A 14 39.22 -57.80 4.44
N PRO A 15 39.68 -58.23 5.63
CA PRO A 15 38.84 -58.78 6.72
C PRO A 15 39.31 -58.29 8.12
N GLY A 16 38.59 -58.38 9.24
CA GLY A 16 37.56 -59.30 9.71
C GLY A 16 37.97 -59.83 11.09
N THR A 17 37.00 -59.96 12.00
CA THR A 17 37.01 -60.59 13.35
C THR A 17 37.51 -59.78 14.54
N ASP A 18 37.01 -59.93 15.77
CA ASP A 18 35.75 -60.37 16.41
C ASP A 18 36.09 -60.36 17.91
N ARG A 19 35.25 -59.78 18.77
CA ARG A 19 34.70 -60.44 19.99
C ARG A 19 34.06 -59.47 20.97
N ARG A 20 32.74 -59.70 21.13
CA ARG A 20 31.96 -59.85 22.39
C ARG A 20 32.02 -58.68 23.39
N GLY A 21 30.93 -58.09 23.83
CA GLY A 21 29.53 -58.48 23.80
C GLY A 21 28.90 -58.13 25.14
N HIS A 22 27.89 -57.26 25.16
CA HIS A 22 26.88 -57.28 26.20
C HIS A 22 25.53 -56.85 25.61
N ARG A 23 24.61 -57.81 25.63
CA ARG A 23 23.20 -57.66 25.29
C ARG A 23 22.48 -57.04 26.49
N SER A 24 21.57 -56.10 26.22
CA SER A 24 20.33 -55.94 26.98
C SER A 24 19.24 -55.37 26.09
N HIS A 25 18.10 -56.06 26.10
CA HIS A 25 16.94 -55.93 25.22
C HIS A 25 16.22 -54.56 25.23
N PRO A 26 15.46 -54.24 24.17
CA PRO A 26 14.65 -53.02 24.07
C PRO A 26 13.28 -53.22 24.73
N GLN A 27 12.93 -52.36 25.70
CA GLN A 27 11.55 -52.30 26.20
C GLN A 27 10.70 -51.42 25.28
N ARG A 28 9.78 -52.08 24.57
CA ARG A 28 8.60 -51.48 23.93
C ARG A 28 7.72 -50.86 25.00
N ILE A 29 7.59 -49.54 25.01
CA ILE A 29 6.54 -48.84 25.74
C ILE A 29 5.36 -48.69 24.77
N GLY A 30 4.31 -49.47 25.00
CA GLY A 30 3.04 -49.37 24.28
C GLY A 30 2.28 -48.09 24.62
N PRO A 31 1.36 -47.64 23.76
CA PRO A 31 0.60 -46.41 23.99
C PRO A 31 -0.41 -46.61 25.13
N ALA A 32 -0.26 -45.79 26.18
CA ALA A 32 -1.24 -45.69 27.24
C ALA A 32 -2.56 -45.16 26.68
N ARG A 33 -3.60 -46.01 26.72
CA ARG A 33 -4.99 -45.60 26.54
C ARG A 33 -5.31 -44.51 27.56
N ARG A 34 -5.50 -43.27 27.10
CA ARG A 34 -6.10 -42.19 27.90
C ARG A 34 -7.55 -42.01 27.46
N ASP A 35 -8.42 -42.25 28.42
CA ASP A 35 -9.88 -42.19 28.40
C ASP A 35 -10.40 -40.81 27.92
N PRO A 36 -11.34 -40.72 26.96
CA PRO A 36 -11.85 -39.44 26.45
C PRO A 36 -12.86 -38.71 27.38
N ALA A 37 -13.26 -39.32 28.50
CA ALA A 37 -14.43 -38.88 29.27
C ALA A 37 -14.18 -37.84 30.38
N ARG A 38 -13.00 -37.20 30.45
CA ARG A 38 -12.69 -36.18 31.49
C ARG A 38 -12.36 -34.77 30.97
N ARG A 39 -12.82 -34.42 29.76
CA ARG A 39 -12.77 -33.03 29.23
C ARG A 39 -14.15 -32.38 29.01
N ALA A 40 -15.22 -33.01 29.46
CA ALA A 40 -16.56 -32.42 29.50
C ALA A 40 -16.82 -31.88 30.91
N GLY A 41 -16.41 -30.65 31.19
CA GLY A 41 -16.64 -30.05 32.51
C GLY A 41 -16.30 -28.56 32.67
N TYR A 42 -15.80 -27.89 31.63
CA TYR A 42 -15.42 -26.46 31.72
C TYR A 42 -15.90 -25.59 30.54
N CYS A 43 -16.86 -26.07 29.73
CA CYS A 43 -17.48 -25.30 28.64
C CYS A 43 -19.01 -25.20 28.76
N GLN A 44 -19.55 -25.21 29.99
CA GLN A 44 -20.97 -24.92 30.25
C GLN A 44 -21.10 -23.95 31.43
N ARG A 45 -20.74 -22.70 31.17
CA ARG A 45 -21.28 -21.51 31.86
C ARG A 45 -20.70 -20.27 31.19
N LEU A 46 -21.39 -19.81 30.15
CA LEU A 46 -21.47 -18.43 29.63
C LEU A 46 -22.20 -18.50 28.28
N SER A 47 -23.46 -18.93 28.34
CA SER A 47 -24.44 -18.61 27.31
C SER A 47 -25.52 -17.78 27.98
N LEU A 48 -25.90 -16.72 27.28
CA LEU A 48 -27.06 -15.84 27.46
C LEU A 48 -26.73 -14.45 28.04
N ASP A 49 -26.96 -13.47 27.15
CA ASP A 49 -27.25 -12.04 27.38
C ASP A 49 -26.12 -11.09 27.79
N ALA A 50 -25.35 -10.64 26.78
CA ALA A 50 -25.04 -9.21 26.55
C ALA A 50 -24.33 -9.05 25.19
N GLY A 51 -24.76 -8.10 24.38
CA GLY A 51 -24.30 -7.86 23.01
C GLY A 51 -22.84 -7.40 22.89
N CYS A 52 -21.89 -8.33 22.90
CA CYS A 52 -20.52 -8.07 22.46
C CYS A 52 -20.42 -8.11 20.93
N ARG A 53 -20.75 -7.00 20.27
CA ARG A 53 -20.27 -6.75 18.90
C ARG A 53 -18.77 -6.47 18.98
N PHE A 54 -17.95 -7.41 18.50
CA PHE A 54 -16.55 -7.13 18.22
C PHE A 54 -16.46 -5.99 17.19
N PRO A 55 -15.78 -4.86 17.48
CA PRO A 55 -15.58 -3.82 16.49
C PRO A 55 -14.65 -4.36 15.38
N ARG A 56 -14.99 -4.02 14.13
CA ARG A 56 -14.17 -4.34 12.95
C ARG A 56 -12.76 -3.73 13.10
N PRO A 57 -11.69 -4.33 12.53
CA PRO A 57 -10.30 -3.92 12.78
C PRO A 57 -9.90 -2.51 12.28
N HIS A 58 -10.82 -1.77 11.67
CA HIS A 58 -10.53 -0.46 11.07
C HIS A 58 -10.88 0.74 11.96
N ALA A 59 -11.36 0.51 13.19
CA ALA A 59 -11.86 1.57 14.07
C ALA A 59 -10.87 2.05 15.16
N LEU A 60 -9.58 1.72 15.08
CA LEU A 60 -8.61 1.99 16.15
C LEU A 60 -7.61 3.15 15.90
N TRP A 61 -7.84 4.01 14.91
CA TRP A 61 -6.98 5.19 14.70
C TRP A 61 -7.80 6.46 14.53
N PRO A 62 -8.27 7.11 15.62
CA PRO A 62 -8.97 8.40 15.53
C PRO A 62 -8.01 9.60 15.46
N PHE A 63 -6.69 9.39 15.35
CA PHE A 63 -5.72 10.48 15.24
C PHE A 63 -4.92 10.35 13.95
N GLY A 64 -5.25 11.17 12.95
CA GLY A 64 -4.46 11.38 11.73
C GLY A 64 -3.16 12.17 11.98
N GLY A 65 -2.47 11.89 13.09
CA GLY A 65 -1.15 12.43 13.38
C GLY A 65 -0.08 11.40 13.02
N HIS A 66 0.97 11.82 12.32
CA HIS A 66 2.16 10.98 12.09
C HIS A 66 2.62 10.36 13.44
N PRO A 67 2.97 9.07 13.49
CA PRO A 67 3.48 8.44 14.71
C PRO A 67 4.76 9.10 15.23
N ALA A 68 5.55 9.73 14.36
CA ALA A 68 6.69 10.55 14.75
C ALA A 68 6.31 11.84 15.51
N HIS A 69 5.13 12.40 15.26
CA HIS A 69 4.61 13.52 16.04
C HIS A 69 4.23 13.09 17.46
N LEU A 70 3.69 11.88 17.65
CA LEU A 70 3.32 11.39 18.98
C LEU A 70 4.55 11.16 19.87
N MET A 71 5.68 10.69 19.32
CA MET A 71 6.90 10.55 20.12
C MET A 71 7.60 11.89 20.43
N THR A 72 7.50 12.90 19.57
CA THR A 72 7.98 14.25 19.90
C THR A 72 7.07 15.00 20.87
N THR A 73 5.78 14.64 20.92
CA THR A 73 4.80 15.17 21.89
C THR A 73 5.00 14.60 23.31
N LEU A 74 5.80 13.52 23.46
CA LEU A 74 6.20 13.00 24.78
C LEU A 74 7.27 13.85 25.46
N LEU A 75 7.96 14.73 24.74
CA LEU A 75 8.94 15.63 25.33
C LEU A 75 8.22 16.78 26.02
N ARG A 76 8.42 16.89 27.33
CA ARG A 76 7.91 18.02 28.11
C ARG A 76 8.48 19.34 27.59
N PRO A 77 7.78 20.46 27.77
CA PRO A 77 8.36 21.78 27.53
C PRO A 77 9.63 21.97 28.36
N ILE A 78 10.64 22.65 27.80
CA ILE A 78 11.92 22.93 28.49
C ILE A 78 11.67 23.61 29.85
N SER A 79 10.66 24.47 29.93
CA SER A 79 10.27 25.14 31.17
C SER A 79 9.81 24.17 32.26
N GLN A 80 9.12 23.08 31.91
CA GLN A 80 8.74 22.04 32.88
C GLN A 80 9.96 21.23 33.34
N ASP A 81 10.86 20.86 32.44
CA ASP A 81 12.09 20.14 32.81
C ASP A 81 12.99 20.97 33.72
N MET A 82 13.10 22.27 33.43
CA MET A 82 13.81 23.23 34.28
C MET A 82 13.21 23.29 35.68
N GLN A 83 11.88 23.44 35.78
CA GLN A 83 11.20 23.50 37.06
C GLN A 83 11.38 22.23 37.89
N LEU A 84 11.41 21.05 37.25
CA LEU A 84 11.64 19.77 37.93
C LEU A 84 13.06 19.65 38.48
N ILE A 85 14.07 20.06 37.70
CA ILE A 85 15.47 20.03 38.16
C ILE A 85 15.69 21.05 39.28
N LEU A 86 15.15 22.26 39.16
CA LEU A 86 15.23 23.27 40.21
C LEU A 86 14.50 22.82 41.49
N ALA A 87 13.35 22.16 41.36
CA ALA A 87 12.63 21.60 42.50
C ALA A 87 13.41 20.47 43.19
N ASP A 88 14.07 19.58 42.43
CA ASP A 88 14.93 18.53 43.01
C ASP A 88 16.13 19.15 43.73
N ILE A 89 16.81 20.13 43.13
CA ILE A 89 17.93 20.85 43.76
C ILE A 89 17.48 21.52 45.07
N GLN A 90 16.36 22.26 45.06
CA GLN A 90 15.85 22.95 46.25
C GLN A 90 15.43 21.96 47.35
N SER A 91 14.92 20.79 46.98
CA SER A 91 14.51 19.75 47.94
C SER A 91 15.70 19.12 48.66
N ARG A 92 16.86 19.00 47.99
CA ARG A 92 18.09 18.43 48.56
C ARG A 92 18.94 19.46 49.28
N HIS A 93 18.90 20.70 48.81
CA HIS A 93 19.71 21.81 49.29
C HIS A 93 18.84 23.06 49.45
N PRO A 94 18.05 23.15 50.54
CA PRO A 94 17.13 24.26 50.76
C PRO A 94 17.83 25.61 51.01
N ASP A 95 19.13 25.56 51.33
CA ASP A 95 20.03 26.68 51.57
C ASP A 95 20.51 27.38 50.28
N LEU A 96 20.34 26.74 49.12
CA LEU A 96 20.72 27.31 47.83
C LEU A 96 19.57 28.13 47.22
N ASP A 97 19.86 29.35 46.76
CA ASP A 97 18.92 30.18 45.99
C ASP A 97 18.93 29.77 44.51
N ALA A 98 18.43 28.55 44.24
CA ALA A 98 18.41 27.94 42.92
C ALA A 98 17.31 28.52 42.01
N ALA A 99 16.21 28.98 42.59
CA ALA A 99 15.02 29.42 41.86
C ALA A 99 15.14 30.84 41.26
N ARG A 100 16.12 31.64 41.71
CA ARG A 100 16.31 33.00 41.21
C ARG A 100 16.81 33.02 39.76
N THR A 101 16.07 33.71 38.89
CA THR A 101 16.49 33.99 37.51
C THR A 101 17.81 34.76 37.49
N GLY A 102 18.83 34.22 36.83
CA GLY A 102 20.18 34.79 36.78
C GLY A 102 21.16 34.28 37.86
N SER A 103 20.74 33.38 38.76
CA SER A 103 21.65 32.64 39.65
C SER A 103 22.59 31.72 38.84
N LEU A 104 23.84 31.57 39.28
CA LEU A 104 24.81 30.67 38.64
C LEU A 104 24.29 29.22 38.60
N ILE A 105 23.55 28.81 39.64
CA ILE A 105 22.91 27.49 39.73
C ILE A 105 21.83 27.35 38.65
N ASN A 106 21.03 28.38 38.42
CA ASN A 106 19.99 28.37 37.39
C ASN A 106 20.59 28.29 35.98
N THR A 107 21.68 28.99 35.72
CA THR A 107 22.40 28.89 34.44
C THR A 107 22.97 27.48 34.22
N ILE A 108 23.57 26.87 35.24
CA ILE A 108 24.07 25.49 35.18
C ILE A 108 22.92 24.50 34.98
N ALA A 109 21.80 24.69 35.68
CA ALA A 109 20.59 23.88 35.49
C ALA A 109 20.07 23.97 34.05
N GLY A 110 20.13 25.15 33.42
CA GLY A 110 19.77 25.31 32.01
C GLY A 110 20.67 24.55 31.04
N VAL A 111 21.98 24.52 31.30
CA VAL A 111 22.92 23.68 30.53
C VAL A 111 22.59 22.20 30.73
N ALA A 112 22.35 21.77 31.97
CA ALA A 112 22.01 20.39 32.30
C ALA A 112 20.68 19.94 31.64
N VAL A 113 19.64 20.79 31.63
CA VAL A 113 18.37 20.53 30.93
C VAL A 113 18.59 20.38 29.43
N THR A 114 19.47 21.21 28.84
CA THR A 114 19.77 21.13 27.41
C THR A 114 20.46 19.82 27.07
N VAL A 115 21.48 19.43 27.84
CA VAL A 115 22.17 18.13 27.67
C VAL A 115 21.22 16.96 27.87
N LYS A 116 20.38 17.00 28.91
CA LYS A 116 19.33 16.00 29.15
C LYS A 116 18.41 15.87 27.93
N ARG A 117 17.93 16.99 27.39
CA ARG A 117 17.00 17.00 26.26
C ARG A 117 17.63 16.45 24.99
N ASP A 118 18.91 16.74 24.75
CA ASP A 118 19.60 16.18 23.60
C ASP A 118 19.85 14.68 23.76
N ALA A 119 20.16 14.21 24.97
CA ALA A 119 20.23 12.79 25.29
C ALA A 119 18.87 12.09 25.13
N GLU A 120 17.78 12.68 25.61
CA GLU A 120 16.42 12.15 25.45
C GLU A 120 16.00 12.10 23.98
N ARG A 121 16.28 13.15 23.20
CA ARG A 121 16.03 13.17 21.75
C ARG A 121 16.78 12.06 21.03
N LEU A 122 18.04 11.83 21.39
CA LEU A 122 18.83 10.74 20.83
C LEU A 122 18.24 9.39 21.21
N ALA A 123 17.94 9.16 22.49
CA ALA A 123 17.34 7.92 22.97
C ALA A 123 15.99 7.62 22.31
N ILE A 124 15.11 8.63 22.19
CA ILE A 124 13.82 8.50 21.49
C ILE A 124 14.02 8.17 20.03
N ARG A 125 14.99 8.82 19.35
CA ARG A 125 15.30 8.54 17.94
C ARG A 125 15.76 7.10 17.76
N GLU A 126 16.74 6.66 18.53
CA GLU A 126 17.26 5.29 18.41
C GLU A 126 16.20 4.24 18.76
N PHE A 127 15.39 4.49 19.79
CA PHE A 127 14.25 3.63 20.11
C PHE A 127 13.22 3.62 18.98
N SER A 128 12.89 4.77 18.39
CA SER A 128 11.91 4.84 17.29
C SER A 128 12.34 4.08 16.04
N ARG A 129 13.64 3.99 15.78
CA ARG A 129 14.21 3.25 14.63
C ARG A 129 14.07 1.75 14.76
N ALA A 130 13.96 1.23 15.98
CA ALA A 130 13.87 -0.21 16.24
C ALA A 130 12.49 -0.84 15.97
N PHE A 131 11.44 -0.04 15.73
CA PHE A 131 10.07 -0.54 15.55
C PHE A 131 9.47 -0.14 14.20
N PHE A 132 8.80 -1.07 13.53
CA PHE A 132 8.09 -0.82 12.27
C PHE A 132 7.08 0.33 12.34
N ALA A 133 6.43 0.51 13.50
CA ALA A 133 5.43 1.55 13.68
C ALA A 133 6.01 2.97 13.66
N SER A 134 7.28 3.14 14.02
CA SER A 134 7.92 4.44 14.23
C SER A 134 9.15 4.69 13.37
N ALA A 135 9.78 3.66 12.82
CA ALA A 135 10.91 3.78 11.90
C ALA A 135 10.48 4.51 10.61
N GLN A 136 11.42 5.26 10.01
CA GLN A 136 11.21 6.08 8.81
C GLN A 136 12.39 5.93 7.85
N GLY A 137 12.14 6.13 6.55
CA GLY A 137 13.14 6.09 5.49
C GLY A 137 13.98 4.82 5.50
N GLU A 138 15.30 4.99 5.39
CA GLU A 138 16.27 3.88 5.32
C GLU A 138 16.22 2.95 6.54
N ASP A 139 15.90 3.48 7.73
CA ASP A 139 15.81 2.66 8.94
C ASP A 139 14.63 1.69 8.87
N LEU A 140 13.50 2.11 8.27
CA LEU A 140 12.36 1.23 8.01
C LEU A 140 12.70 0.18 6.94
N ASP A 141 13.43 0.59 5.89
CA ASP A 141 13.86 -0.31 4.81
C ASP A 141 14.78 -1.42 5.33
N ARG A 142 15.77 -1.05 6.16
CA ARG A 142 16.68 -2.01 6.79
C ARG A 142 15.94 -2.99 7.70
N LEU A 143 15.03 -2.50 8.54
CA LEU A 143 14.26 -3.34 9.44
C LEU A 143 13.36 -4.33 8.68
N ALA A 144 12.77 -3.90 7.57
CA ALA A 144 11.94 -4.75 6.73
C ALA A 144 12.76 -5.80 5.96
N ASP A 145 13.95 -5.44 5.48
CA ASP A 145 14.85 -6.38 4.83
C ASP A 145 15.38 -7.44 5.81
N ASP A 146 15.87 -7.01 6.98
CA ASP A 146 16.45 -7.89 8.00
C ASP A 146 15.45 -8.94 8.53
N HIS A 147 14.21 -8.52 8.80
CA HIS A 147 13.21 -9.40 9.42
C HIS A 147 12.31 -10.13 8.42
N LEU A 148 12.00 -9.50 7.28
CA LEU A 148 10.98 -9.98 6.34
C LEU A 148 11.51 -10.21 4.92
N GLN A 149 12.74 -9.81 4.62
CA GLN A 149 13.31 -9.83 3.26
C GLN A 149 12.38 -9.15 2.26
N LEU A 150 11.72 -8.08 2.71
CA LEU A 150 10.68 -7.39 1.97
C LEU A 150 11.21 -6.04 1.51
N PRO A 151 11.65 -5.90 0.24
CA PRO A 151 12.10 -4.62 -0.27
C PRO A 151 10.92 -3.68 -0.52
N ARG A 152 11.21 -2.38 -0.48
CA ARG A 152 10.31 -1.32 -0.94
C ARG A 152 10.05 -1.43 -2.43
N GLN A 153 8.83 -1.14 -2.87
CA GLN A 153 8.54 -1.10 -4.29
C GLN A 153 9.16 0.15 -4.94
N ALA A 154 9.99 -0.09 -5.94
CA ALA A 154 10.53 0.95 -6.81
C ALA A 154 9.43 1.64 -7.62
N ALA A 155 9.76 2.77 -8.24
CA ALA A 155 8.85 3.42 -9.17
C ALA A 155 8.53 2.47 -10.34
N SER A 156 7.25 2.33 -10.67
CA SER A 156 6.78 1.43 -11.73
C SER A 156 6.56 2.18 -13.04
N THR A 157 6.63 1.43 -14.14
CA THR A 157 6.23 1.91 -15.47
C THR A 157 4.71 1.88 -15.61
N SER A 158 4.17 2.77 -16.43
CA SER A 158 2.76 2.70 -16.81
C SER A 158 2.55 1.61 -17.86
N LEU A 159 1.44 0.90 -17.76
CA LEU A 159 0.98 -0.09 -18.74
C LEU A 159 -0.28 0.46 -19.40
N GLY A 160 -0.56 0.07 -20.63
CA GLY A 160 -1.83 0.40 -21.29
C GLY A 160 -2.00 -0.30 -22.63
N PHE A 161 -3.22 -0.26 -23.15
CA PHE A 161 -3.50 -0.68 -24.51
C PHE A 161 -3.58 0.53 -25.43
N VAL A 162 -2.95 0.40 -26.60
CA VAL A 162 -3.03 1.36 -27.69
C VAL A 162 -3.75 0.70 -28.85
N THR A 163 -4.81 1.34 -29.33
CA THR A 163 -5.52 0.89 -30.50
C THR A 163 -4.81 1.41 -31.74
N ALA A 164 -4.31 0.48 -32.55
CA ALA A 164 -3.76 0.72 -33.86
C ALA A 164 -4.91 0.76 -34.88
N TYR A 165 -5.20 1.95 -35.41
CA TYR A 165 -6.17 2.17 -36.49
C TYR A 165 -5.48 2.17 -37.84
N ARG A 166 -6.09 1.56 -38.85
CA ARG A 166 -5.64 1.64 -40.23
C ARG A 166 -6.77 2.07 -41.18
N SER A 167 -6.39 2.72 -42.27
CA SER A 167 -7.30 3.25 -43.28
C SER A 167 -7.94 2.17 -44.17
N SER A 168 -7.34 0.99 -44.31
CA SER A 168 -7.91 -0.13 -45.08
C SER A 168 -7.62 -1.49 -44.46
N ALA A 169 -8.50 -2.46 -44.68
CA ALA A 169 -8.38 -3.81 -44.13
C ALA A 169 -7.47 -4.77 -44.93
N VAL A 170 -6.73 -4.27 -45.93
CA VAL A 170 -6.00 -5.12 -46.88
C VAL A 170 -4.61 -5.47 -46.33
N GLY A 171 -4.28 -6.77 -46.33
CA GLY A 171 -3.01 -7.30 -45.81
C GLY A 171 -2.98 -7.46 -44.28
N ALA A 172 -2.17 -8.40 -43.78
CA ALA A 172 -1.93 -8.58 -42.35
C ALA A 172 -0.59 -7.90 -41.99
N ASN A 173 -0.64 -7.06 -40.96
CA ASN A 173 0.45 -6.16 -40.60
C ASN A 173 0.85 -6.41 -39.15
N THR A 174 2.09 -6.81 -38.89
CA THR A 174 2.55 -7.08 -37.53
C THR A 174 3.30 -5.88 -36.98
N ILE A 175 2.88 -5.39 -35.82
CA ILE A 175 3.66 -4.45 -35.01
C ILE A 175 4.56 -5.31 -34.12
N PRO A 176 5.88 -5.31 -34.32
CA PRO A 176 6.78 -6.14 -33.53
C PRO A 176 6.89 -5.62 -32.09
N GLY A 177 7.10 -6.53 -31.15
CA GLY A 177 7.55 -6.18 -29.80
C GLY A 177 8.88 -5.44 -29.86
N GLY A 178 9.08 -4.48 -28.94
CA GLY A 178 10.24 -3.59 -28.95
C GLY A 178 10.08 -2.33 -29.83
N THR A 179 8.95 -2.17 -30.51
CA THR A 179 8.67 -0.92 -31.25
C THR A 179 8.51 0.22 -30.25
N ILE A 180 9.30 1.30 -30.42
CA ILE A 180 9.21 2.50 -29.59
C ILE A 180 8.20 3.47 -30.19
N LEU A 181 7.26 3.92 -29.38
CA LEU A 181 6.28 4.97 -29.64
C LEU A 181 6.62 6.18 -28.78
N ILE A 182 6.27 7.38 -29.25
CA ILE A 182 6.48 8.65 -28.59
C ILE A 182 5.18 9.43 -28.56
N ASP A 183 4.90 10.10 -27.44
CA ASP A 183 3.79 11.06 -27.35
C ASP A 183 4.20 12.46 -27.85
N ALA A 184 3.24 13.39 -27.85
CA ALA A 184 3.50 14.79 -28.20
C ALA A 184 4.47 15.51 -27.24
N ASP A 185 4.63 15.00 -26.01
CA ASP A 185 5.51 15.55 -24.98
C ASP A 185 6.94 14.97 -25.05
N GLY A 186 7.20 14.04 -25.98
CA GLY A 186 8.48 13.37 -26.15
C GLY A 186 8.72 12.14 -25.25
N ARG A 187 7.70 11.62 -24.56
CA ARG A 187 7.82 10.41 -23.72
C ARG A 187 7.71 9.14 -24.53
N GLU A 188 8.53 8.17 -24.17
CA GLU A 188 8.67 6.92 -24.91
C GLU A 188 7.87 5.77 -24.27
N PHE A 189 7.32 4.95 -25.15
CA PHE A 189 6.52 3.77 -24.83
C PHE A 189 6.94 2.63 -25.74
N GLU A 190 7.18 1.46 -25.16
CA GLU A 190 7.60 0.26 -25.88
C GLU A 190 6.43 -0.71 -26.03
N VAL A 191 6.26 -1.26 -27.23
CA VAL A 191 5.32 -2.36 -27.48
C VAL A 191 5.85 -3.62 -26.81
N THR A 192 5.10 -4.18 -25.85
CA THR A 192 5.59 -5.31 -25.04
C THR A 192 5.46 -6.66 -25.75
N GLU A 193 4.46 -6.82 -26.61
CA GLU A 193 4.20 -8.06 -27.33
C GLU A 193 3.87 -7.77 -28.80
N ALA A 194 4.39 -8.60 -29.71
CA ALA A 194 4.11 -8.46 -31.13
C ALA A 194 2.62 -8.65 -31.39
N THR A 195 2.01 -7.70 -32.09
CA THR A 195 0.56 -7.69 -32.35
C THR A 195 0.28 -7.73 -33.84
N LEU A 196 -0.50 -8.72 -34.27
CA LEU A 196 -0.97 -8.84 -35.64
C LEU A 196 -2.22 -7.99 -35.85
N VAL A 197 -2.17 -7.06 -36.81
CA VAL A 197 -3.27 -6.20 -37.23
C VAL A 197 -3.91 -6.80 -38.49
N THR A 198 -5.01 -7.53 -38.32
CA THR A 198 -5.76 -8.18 -39.41
C THR A 198 -7.01 -7.39 -39.86
N GLY A 199 -7.49 -6.44 -39.05
CA GLY A 199 -8.68 -5.61 -39.31
C GLY A 199 -8.37 -4.11 -39.23
N THR A 200 -9.37 -3.24 -39.28
CA THR A 200 -9.16 -1.77 -39.24
C THR A 200 -8.71 -1.23 -37.88
N ALA A 201 -8.84 -2.04 -36.83
CA ALA A 201 -8.37 -1.73 -35.48
C ALA A 201 -7.78 -2.98 -34.82
N ALA A 202 -6.71 -2.81 -34.04
CA ALA A 202 -6.15 -3.86 -33.18
C ALA A 202 -5.64 -3.25 -31.87
N SER A 203 -5.78 -3.98 -30.76
CA SER A 203 -5.28 -3.56 -29.45
C SER A 203 -3.85 -4.05 -29.25
N VAL A 204 -2.92 -3.12 -29.03
CA VAL A 204 -1.49 -3.35 -28.88
C VAL A 204 -1.10 -3.05 -27.43
N PRO A 205 -0.52 -4.00 -26.68
CA PRO A 205 -0.05 -3.74 -25.33
C PRO A 205 1.24 -2.93 -25.38
N VAL A 206 1.29 -1.88 -24.55
CA VAL A 206 2.44 -0.98 -24.45
C VAL A 206 2.80 -0.72 -22.98
N ALA A 207 4.08 -0.49 -22.74
CA ALA A 207 4.62 -0.06 -21.45
C ALA A 207 5.43 1.22 -21.63
N SER A 208 5.37 2.16 -20.67
CA SER A 208 6.25 3.32 -20.72
C SER A 208 7.69 2.95 -20.41
N SER A 209 8.63 3.59 -21.10
CA SER A 209 10.06 3.51 -20.77
C SER A 209 10.41 4.33 -19.52
N GLY A 210 9.55 5.29 -19.14
CA GLY A 210 9.68 6.07 -17.92
C GLY A 210 8.93 5.45 -16.73
N THR A 211 9.32 5.82 -15.52
CA THR A 211 8.69 5.36 -14.27
C THR A 211 8.01 6.51 -13.51
N GLY A 212 7.11 6.17 -12.59
CA GLY A 212 6.45 7.16 -11.74
C GLY A 212 5.23 7.81 -12.39
N ARG A 213 4.63 8.79 -11.70
CA ARG A 213 3.38 9.44 -12.15
C ARG A 213 3.51 10.12 -13.52
N GLY A 214 4.72 10.55 -13.88
CA GLY A 214 5.01 11.09 -15.21
C GLY A 214 4.84 10.08 -16.33
N ALA A 215 4.87 8.78 -16.07
CA ALA A 215 4.64 7.76 -17.09
C ALA A 215 3.15 7.63 -17.48
N ASN A 216 2.22 8.12 -16.65
CA ASN A 216 0.80 7.96 -16.89
C ASN A 216 0.28 8.89 -17.99
N ARG A 217 -0.73 8.42 -18.73
CA ARG A 217 -1.37 9.15 -19.82
C ARG A 217 -2.89 9.02 -19.75
N PRO A 218 -3.63 10.11 -19.98
CA PRO A 218 -5.07 10.03 -20.07
C PRO A 218 -5.49 9.21 -21.29
N ALA A 219 -6.73 8.74 -21.26
CA ALA A 219 -7.39 8.17 -22.43
C ALA A 219 -7.33 9.14 -23.63
N ASN A 220 -7.35 8.56 -24.83
CA ASN A 220 -7.24 9.23 -26.13
C ASN A 220 -5.91 9.93 -26.42
N THR A 221 -4.85 9.63 -25.66
CA THR A 221 -3.49 10.08 -25.99
C THR A 221 -3.05 9.45 -27.31
N VAL A 222 -2.64 10.30 -28.26
CA VAL A 222 -2.11 9.85 -29.55
C VAL A 222 -0.61 9.59 -29.41
N LEU A 223 -0.17 8.42 -29.89
CA LEU A 223 1.23 8.03 -29.92
C LEU A 223 1.70 7.91 -31.37
N TYR A 224 2.96 8.23 -31.60
CA TYR A 224 3.62 8.16 -32.90
C TYR A 224 4.80 7.19 -32.82
N PRO A 225 5.09 6.36 -33.82
CA PRO A 225 6.30 5.55 -33.80
C PRO A 225 7.56 6.44 -33.80
N LYS A 226 8.50 6.19 -32.89
CA LYS A 226 9.81 6.83 -32.84
C LYS A 226 10.70 6.17 -33.89
N VAL A 227 10.70 6.71 -35.10
CA VAL A 227 11.56 6.17 -36.17
C VAL A 227 12.86 6.96 -36.26
N ALA A 228 13.98 6.25 -36.15
CA ALA A 228 15.28 6.79 -36.53
C ALA A 228 15.38 6.85 -38.06
N GLY A 229 15.23 8.05 -38.63
CA GLY A 229 15.69 8.35 -40.00
C GLY A 229 14.73 8.09 -41.17
N ALA A 230 13.50 7.62 -40.97
CA ALA A 230 12.47 7.61 -42.03
C ALA A 230 11.06 7.64 -41.42
N PRO A 231 10.09 8.39 -41.97
CA PRO A 231 8.73 8.32 -41.46
C PRO A 231 8.15 6.91 -41.71
N TRP A 232 7.54 6.31 -40.68
CA TRP A 232 6.87 4.99 -40.71
C TRP A 232 5.75 4.88 -41.79
N THR A 233 5.47 5.98 -42.48
CA THR A 233 4.57 6.05 -43.64
C THR A 233 5.01 5.16 -44.80
N THR A 234 6.28 4.74 -44.87
CA THR A 234 6.75 3.83 -45.93
C THR A 234 6.40 2.35 -45.70
N GLY A 235 6.03 1.94 -44.48
CA GLY A 235 5.60 0.57 -44.16
C GLY A 235 4.10 0.41 -43.87
N PHE A 236 3.45 1.44 -43.34
CA PHE A 236 2.05 1.38 -42.89
C PHE A 236 1.30 2.70 -43.14
N PRO A 237 1.00 3.06 -44.40
CA PRO A 237 0.27 4.30 -44.70
C PRO A 237 -1.11 4.31 -44.01
N GLY A 238 -1.36 5.36 -43.20
CA GLY A 238 -2.63 5.55 -42.49
C GLY A 238 -2.74 4.86 -41.12
N LEU A 239 -1.64 4.36 -40.55
CA LEU A 239 -1.63 3.82 -39.19
C LEU A 239 -1.66 4.94 -38.14
N ARG A 240 -2.67 4.94 -37.26
CA ARG A 240 -2.79 5.86 -36.11
C ARG A 240 -2.87 5.06 -34.82
N LEU A 241 -2.08 5.41 -33.83
CA LEU A 241 -2.01 4.71 -32.55
C LEU A 241 -2.61 5.61 -31.45
N ILE A 242 -3.65 5.12 -30.76
CA ILE A 242 -4.36 5.88 -29.72
C ILE A 242 -4.51 5.04 -28.45
N ALA A 243 -4.10 5.57 -27.29
CA ALA A 243 -4.35 4.93 -26.00
C ALA A 243 -5.82 5.09 -25.58
N VAL A 244 -6.68 4.11 -25.84
CA VAL A 244 -8.14 4.25 -25.63
C VAL A 244 -8.52 4.25 -24.14
N GLU A 245 -7.90 3.40 -23.32
CA GLU A 245 -8.15 3.33 -21.87
C GLU A 245 -7.16 4.17 -21.04
N GLY A 246 -6.27 4.92 -21.70
CA GLY A 246 -5.14 5.59 -21.06
C GLY A 246 -4.02 4.63 -20.66
N MET A 247 -2.93 5.17 -20.13
CA MET A 247 -1.80 4.43 -19.60
C MET A 247 -1.67 4.70 -18.11
N THR A 248 -1.70 3.65 -17.30
CA THR A 248 -1.86 3.72 -15.84
C THR A 248 -0.91 2.76 -15.14
N GLY A 249 -0.76 2.87 -13.82
CA GLY A 249 0.16 2.02 -13.06
C GLY A 249 1.58 2.58 -12.92
N GLY A 250 1.85 3.78 -13.44
CA GLY A 250 3.09 4.53 -13.19
C GLY A 250 3.09 5.11 -11.78
N ASN A 251 3.53 4.32 -10.80
CA ASN A 251 3.56 4.71 -9.40
C ASN A 251 4.92 5.29 -9.02
N PRO A 252 4.97 6.32 -8.15
CA PRO A 252 6.24 6.70 -7.54
C PRO A 252 6.75 5.57 -6.63
N VAL A 253 7.98 5.73 -6.15
CA VAL A 253 8.51 4.88 -5.08
C VAL A 253 7.51 4.88 -3.91
N GLU A 254 7.26 3.70 -3.36
CA GLU A 254 6.32 3.49 -2.25
C GLU A 254 6.66 4.39 -1.05
N THR A 255 5.67 5.04 -0.45
CA THR A 255 5.92 5.89 0.74
C THR A 255 6.06 5.07 2.01
N ASP A 256 6.58 5.67 3.10
CA ASP A 256 6.75 4.97 4.37
C ASP A 256 5.41 4.47 4.95
N GLU A 257 4.34 5.23 4.76
CA GLU A 257 2.99 4.86 5.20
C GLU A 257 2.47 3.65 4.41
N GLU A 258 2.64 3.66 3.08
CA GLU A 258 2.24 2.54 2.21
C GLU A 258 3.05 1.29 2.55
N PHE A 259 4.36 1.43 2.72
CA PHE A 259 5.25 0.33 3.03
C PHE A 259 4.96 -0.28 4.40
N ARG A 260 4.70 0.55 5.42
CA ARG A 260 4.30 0.09 6.75
C ARG A 260 2.96 -0.65 6.73
N ALA A 261 1.99 -0.16 5.94
CA ALA A 261 0.72 -0.87 5.76
C ALA A 261 0.93 -2.24 5.11
N ARG A 262 1.81 -2.33 4.09
CA ARG A 262 2.15 -3.60 3.43
C ARG A 262 2.88 -4.58 4.34
N ILE A 263 3.79 -4.10 5.19
CA ILE A 263 4.46 -4.90 6.23
C ILE A 263 3.44 -5.51 7.21
N ALA A 264 2.45 -4.73 7.63
CA ALA A 264 1.39 -5.24 8.50
C ALA A 264 0.56 -6.34 7.81
N GLU A 265 0.30 -6.19 6.50
CA GLU A 265 -0.42 -7.20 5.71
C GLU A 265 0.39 -8.50 5.52
N PHE A 266 1.72 -8.45 5.50
CA PHE A 266 2.57 -9.64 5.39
C PHE A 266 2.27 -10.69 6.48
N TYR A 267 2.22 -10.27 7.75
CA TYR A 267 1.97 -11.18 8.86
C TYR A 267 0.57 -11.82 8.82
N ILE A 268 -0.43 -11.07 8.34
CA ILE A 268 -1.82 -11.52 8.27
C ILE A 268 -2.04 -12.43 7.04
N SER A 269 -1.30 -12.18 5.96
CA SER A 269 -1.38 -12.92 4.69
C SER A 269 -0.60 -14.23 4.65
N ALA A 270 0.13 -14.58 5.71
CA ALA A 270 0.90 -15.84 5.80
C ALA A 270 0.05 -17.09 5.47
N ARG A 271 -1.28 -17.02 5.65
CA ARG A 271 -2.23 -18.04 5.16
C ARG A 271 -2.79 -17.62 3.80
N ARG A 272 -2.31 -18.29 2.74
CA ARG A 272 -2.78 -18.13 1.35
C ARG A 272 -4.29 -18.34 1.21
N ALA A 273 -4.86 -17.86 0.10
CA ALA A 273 -6.28 -18.02 -0.24
C ALA A 273 -7.30 -17.45 0.79
N THR A 274 -6.89 -16.45 1.56
CA THR A 274 -7.76 -15.64 2.42
C THR A 274 -7.90 -14.22 1.87
N ILE A 275 -8.93 -13.47 2.26
CA ILE A 275 -9.10 -12.06 1.85
C ILE A 275 -7.80 -11.24 2.03
N PRO A 276 -7.15 -11.25 3.21
CA PRO A 276 -5.91 -10.49 3.41
C PRO A 276 -4.76 -11.00 2.53
N ALA A 277 -4.71 -12.30 2.23
CA ALA A 277 -3.67 -12.85 1.36
C ALA A 277 -3.87 -12.48 -0.11
N LEU A 278 -5.10 -12.54 -0.62
CA LEU A 278 -5.39 -12.10 -1.99
C LEU A 278 -5.08 -10.61 -2.16
N ARG A 279 -5.45 -9.80 -1.16
CA ARG A 279 -5.12 -8.38 -1.13
C ARG A 279 -3.61 -8.13 -1.13
N TYR A 280 -2.88 -8.75 -0.20
CA TYR A 280 -1.43 -8.62 -0.10
C TYR A 280 -0.73 -9.02 -1.40
N ILE A 281 -1.10 -10.17 -1.99
CA ILE A 281 -0.49 -10.67 -3.23
C ILE A 281 -0.78 -9.72 -4.39
N ALA A 282 -1.99 -9.18 -4.50
CA ALA A 282 -2.30 -8.18 -5.51
C ALA A 282 -1.48 -6.88 -5.31
N LEU A 283 -1.25 -6.46 -4.07
CA LEU A 283 -0.38 -5.31 -3.75
C LEU A 283 1.10 -5.55 -4.06
N THR A 284 1.56 -6.81 -4.20
CA THR A 284 2.95 -7.07 -4.62
C THR A 284 3.22 -6.66 -6.07
N VAL A 285 2.18 -6.50 -6.88
CA VAL A 285 2.30 -6.01 -8.26
C VAL A 285 2.66 -4.52 -8.24
N PRO A 286 3.80 -4.09 -8.81
CA PRO A 286 4.28 -2.71 -8.70
C PRO A 286 3.30 -1.63 -9.17
N GLN A 287 2.45 -1.97 -10.15
CA GLN A 287 1.46 -1.07 -10.74
C GLN A 287 0.25 -0.82 -9.81
N VAL A 288 0.07 -1.61 -8.75
CA VAL A 288 -1.10 -1.57 -7.89
C VAL A 288 -0.78 -0.89 -6.56
N ARG A 289 -1.64 0.04 -6.14
CA ARG A 289 -1.53 0.70 -4.82
C ARG A 289 -2.75 0.49 -3.93
N ARG A 290 -3.93 0.25 -4.52
CA ARG A 290 -5.16 0.01 -3.75
C ARG A 290 -5.87 -1.22 -4.30
N VAL A 291 -6.33 -2.05 -3.37
CA VAL A 291 -6.99 -3.32 -3.66
C VAL A 291 -8.17 -3.51 -2.73
N VAL A 292 -9.29 -3.96 -3.29
CA VAL A 292 -10.43 -4.45 -2.53
C VAL A 292 -10.84 -5.80 -3.06
N VAL A 293 -11.10 -6.73 -2.14
CA VAL A 293 -11.58 -8.07 -2.44
C VAL A 293 -13.05 -8.12 -2.02
N ASP A 294 -13.91 -8.47 -2.97
CA ASP A 294 -15.34 -8.61 -2.79
C ASP A 294 -15.75 -10.09 -2.88
N GLU A 295 -16.37 -10.57 -1.81
CA GLU A 295 -16.92 -11.91 -1.65
C GLU A 295 -18.47 -11.93 -1.65
N SER A 296 -19.12 -10.81 -1.92
CA SER A 296 -20.58 -10.70 -1.92
C SER A 296 -21.29 -11.64 -2.91
N ARG A 297 -20.56 -12.15 -3.91
CA ARG A 297 -21.05 -13.06 -4.95
C ARG A 297 -20.75 -14.54 -4.68
N ILE A 298 -20.49 -14.93 -3.44
CA ILE A 298 -20.45 -16.35 -3.07
C ILE A 298 -21.85 -16.95 -3.24
N ARG A 299 -22.03 -17.74 -4.30
CA ARG A 299 -23.18 -18.63 -4.52
C ARG A 299 -22.77 -20.04 -4.08
N PRO A 300 -23.09 -20.49 -2.86
CA PRO A 300 -22.62 -21.76 -2.34
C PRO A 300 -23.07 -22.95 -3.20
N GLU A 301 -24.23 -22.87 -3.85
CA GLU A 301 -24.74 -23.90 -4.76
C GLU A 301 -24.06 -23.99 -6.14
N ARG A 302 -23.25 -23.00 -6.55
CA ARG A 302 -22.61 -22.96 -7.89
C ARG A 302 -21.10 -22.73 -7.84
N GLY A 303 -20.47 -22.96 -6.69
CA GLY A 303 -19.02 -22.84 -6.52
C GLY A 303 -18.50 -21.42 -6.25
N GLY A 304 -19.35 -20.39 -6.32
CA GLY A 304 -19.01 -18.99 -6.03
C GLY A 304 -17.83 -18.44 -6.85
N TRP A 305 -17.60 -17.13 -6.76
CA TRP A 305 -16.33 -16.54 -7.19
C TRP A 305 -16.01 -15.33 -6.34
N VAL A 306 -14.72 -15.05 -6.24
CA VAL A 306 -14.20 -13.87 -5.55
C VAL A 306 -13.83 -12.84 -6.61
N THR A 307 -14.18 -11.58 -6.37
CA THR A 307 -13.85 -10.49 -7.27
C THR A 307 -12.81 -9.59 -6.64
N VAL A 308 -11.74 -9.26 -7.34
CA VAL A 308 -10.67 -8.38 -6.87
C VAL A 308 -10.67 -7.12 -7.73
N TYR A 309 -10.79 -5.97 -7.09
CA TYR A 309 -10.72 -4.67 -7.75
C TYR A 309 -9.40 -3.98 -7.42
N VAL A 310 -8.74 -3.46 -8.45
CA VAL A 310 -7.40 -2.86 -8.32
C VAL A 310 -7.35 -1.47 -8.94
N THR A 311 -6.50 -0.61 -8.38
CA THR A 311 -6.14 0.70 -8.93
C THR A 311 -4.72 1.11 -8.52
N ASP A 312 -4.15 2.02 -9.30
CA ASP A 312 -2.84 2.61 -9.06
C ASP A 312 -2.90 3.73 -8.00
N GLY A 313 -1.75 4.38 -7.75
CA GLY A 313 -1.62 5.47 -6.77
C GLY A 313 -2.17 6.82 -7.25
N SER A 314 -2.76 6.86 -8.44
CA SER A 314 -3.45 8.00 -9.05
C SER A 314 -4.93 7.72 -9.27
N ASP A 315 -5.47 6.67 -8.64
CA ASP A 315 -6.86 6.23 -8.75
C ASP A 315 -7.27 5.87 -10.19
N GLN A 316 -6.31 5.47 -11.02
CA GLN A 316 -6.56 4.99 -12.37
C GLN A 316 -6.39 3.47 -12.44
N ALA A 317 -7.10 2.84 -13.37
CA ALA A 317 -6.98 1.40 -13.57
C ALA A 317 -7.24 1.02 -15.03
N ASN A 318 -6.60 -0.06 -15.48
CA ASN A 318 -6.80 -0.59 -16.83
C ASN A 318 -6.75 -2.12 -16.86
N GLN A 319 -7.12 -2.68 -18.02
CA GLN A 319 -7.19 -4.13 -18.20
C GLN A 319 -5.82 -4.84 -18.18
N LEU A 320 -4.73 -4.19 -18.60
CA LEU A 320 -3.40 -4.82 -18.54
C LEU A 320 -2.93 -5.01 -17.09
N MET A 321 -3.11 -4.01 -16.25
CA MET A 321 -2.82 -4.12 -14.82
C MET A 321 -3.67 -5.22 -14.18
N ALA A 322 -4.97 -5.29 -14.48
CA ALA A 322 -5.83 -6.35 -13.97
C ALA A 322 -5.37 -7.76 -14.42
N ARG A 323 -4.94 -7.90 -15.68
CA ARG A 323 -4.38 -9.17 -16.20
C ARG A 323 -3.09 -9.56 -15.49
N GLU A 324 -2.22 -8.61 -15.19
CA GLU A 324 -0.96 -8.91 -14.50
C GLU A 324 -1.21 -9.36 -13.06
N VAL A 325 -2.14 -8.71 -12.36
CA VAL A 325 -2.60 -9.15 -11.04
C VAL A 325 -3.24 -10.54 -11.11
N GLN A 326 -4.08 -10.80 -12.12
CA GLN A 326 -4.70 -12.11 -12.32
C GLN A 326 -3.63 -13.22 -12.44
N ARG A 327 -2.59 -12.99 -13.26
CA ARG A 327 -1.47 -13.94 -13.42
C ARG A 327 -0.76 -14.23 -12.11
N VAL A 328 -0.52 -13.22 -11.27
CA VAL A 328 0.14 -13.38 -9.97
C VAL A 328 -0.76 -14.15 -8.99
N LEU A 329 -2.05 -13.81 -8.92
CA LEU A 329 -3.00 -14.50 -8.06
C LEU A 329 -3.22 -15.96 -8.47
N ASP A 330 -3.24 -16.25 -9.77
CA ASP A 330 -3.40 -17.60 -10.29
C ASP A 330 -2.22 -18.52 -9.92
N ARG A 331 -1.00 -17.95 -9.84
CA ARG A 331 0.21 -18.70 -9.47
C ARG A 331 0.36 -18.88 -7.96
N ASN A 332 0.07 -17.83 -7.19
CA ASN A 332 0.54 -17.75 -5.80
C ASN A 332 -0.58 -17.52 -4.76
N GLY A 333 -1.75 -17.06 -5.18
CA GLY A 333 -2.76 -16.50 -4.25
C GLY A 333 -4.02 -17.33 -4.06
N LYS A 334 -4.52 -17.98 -5.11
CA LYS A 334 -5.79 -18.70 -5.05
C LYS A 334 -5.63 -20.16 -4.59
N ALA A 335 -6.66 -20.68 -3.92
CA ALA A 335 -6.79 -22.10 -3.66
C ALA A 335 -7.21 -22.85 -4.94
N ALA A 336 -6.85 -24.13 -5.01
CA ALA A 336 -7.29 -25.00 -6.10
C ALA A 336 -8.83 -25.03 -6.19
N GLY A 337 -9.37 -24.87 -7.39
CA GLY A 337 -10.80 -24.89 -7.65
C GLY A 337 -11.56 -23.59 -7.35
N VAL A 338 -10.93 -22.58 -6.75
CA VAL A 338 -11.56 -21.27 -6.51
C VAL A 338 -11.36 -20.37 -7.73
N ILE A 339 -12.46 -19.77 -8.20
CA ILE A 339 -12.44 -18.77 -9.26
C ILE A 339 -12.25 -17.39 -8.63
N VAL A 340 -11.15 -16.72 -9.02
CA VAL A 340 -10.86 -15.34 -8.65
C VAL A 340 -10.80 -14.54 -9.94
N ASN A 341 -11.64 -13.50 -10.04
CA ASN A 341 -11.66 -12.59 -11.18
C ASN A 341 -11.14 -11.23 -10.77
N VAL A 342 -10.17 -10.71 -11.51
CA VAL A 342 -9.62 -9.36 -11.28
C VAL A 342 -10.21 -8.38 -12.29
N TYR A 343 -10.67 -7.22 -11.80
CA TYR A 343 -11.15 -6.13 -12.64
C TYR A 343 -10.49 -4.80 -12.24
N PRO A 344 -10.30 -3.87 -13.20
CA PRO A 344 -9.95 -2.50 -12.87
C PRO A 344 -11.11 -1.84 -12.09
N ALA A 345 -10.78 -1.06 -11.06
CA ALA A 345 -11.78 -0.27 -10.34
C ALA A 345 -12.31 0.87 -11.24
N ALA A 346 -13.61 1.18 -11.14
CA ALA A 346 -14.24 2.24 -11.91
C ALA A 346 -14.32 3.53 -11.07
N VAL A 347 -13.72 4.62 -11.53
CA VAL A 347 -13.82 5.92 -10.86
C VAL A 347 -15.18 6.54 -11.15
N VAL A 348 -15.90 6.91 -10.09
CA VAL A 348 -17.17 7.64 -10.18
C VAL A 348 -16.94 9.03 -9.59
N GLN A 349 -17.10 10.05 -10.43
CA GLN A 349 -17.01 11.44 -9.99
C GLN A 349 -18.30 11.86 -9.29
N VAL A 350 -18.16 12.32 -8.06
CA VAL A 350 -19.26 12.79 -7.22
C VAL A 350 -19.12 14.30 -7.07
N PRO A 351 -19.97 15.13 -7.72
CA PRO A 351 -19.97 16.55 -7.48
C PRO A 351 -20.42 16.83 -6.05
N VAL A 352 -19.62 17.61 -5.32
CA VAL A 352 -19.91 18.00 -3.95
C VAL A 352 -20.00 19.52 -3.89
N THR A 353 -21.14 20.00 -3.38
CA THR A 353 -21.36 21.43 -3.13
C THR A 353 -21.73 21.60 -1.66
N VAL A 354 -21.07 22.54 -0.98
CA VAL A 354 -21.24 22.77 0.45
C VAL A 354 -21.55 24.23 0.75
N ARG A 355 -22.41 24.45 1.72
CA ARG A 355 -22.66 25.77 2.31
C ARG A 355 -21.98 25.82 3.66
N MET A 356 -21.11 26.80 3.86
CA MET A 356 -20.32 26.92 5.08
C MET A 356 -20.55 28.26 5.76
N THR A 357 -20.62 28.25 7.08
CA THR A 357 -20.66 29.47 7.90
C THR A 357 -19.43 29.53 8.78
N GLN A 358 -18.68 30.62 8.69
CA GLN A 358 -17.52 30.89 9.54
C GLN A 358 -17.87 31.95 10.60
N ARG A 359 -17.25 31.85 11.77
CA ARG A 359 -17.32 32.91 12.79
C ARG A 359 -16.71 34.21 12.27
N ALA A 360 -17.38 35.34 12.55
CA ALA A 360 -16.85 36.66 12.24
C ALA A 360 -15.47 36.89 12.90
N GLY A 361 -14.51 37.42 12.13
CA GLY A 361 -13.11 37.59 12.57
C GLY A 361 -12.26 36.31 12.56
N GLY A 362 -12.77 35.19 12.03
CA GLY A 362 -11.99 33.99 11.79
C GLY A 362 -10.92 34.16 10.71
N ASP A 363 -9.97 33.22 10.66
CA ASP A 363 -8.91 33.22 9.64
C ASP A 363 -9.52 33.04 8.24
N PRO A 364 -9.27 33.94 7.27
CA PRO A 364 -9.75 33.81 5.89
C PRO A 364 -9.37 32.49 5.21
N ARG A 365 -8.32 31.80 5.68
CA ARG A 365 -7.88 30.49 5.15
C ARG A 365 -8.63 29.30 5.74
N ALA A 366 -9.46 29.48 6.75
CA ALA A 366 -10.16 28.37 7.42
C ALA A 366 -11.11 27.63 6.45
N ILE A 367 -11.80 28.35 5.57
CA ILE A 367 -12.68 27.73 4.57
C ILE A 367 -11.86 26.84 3.63
N GLN A 368 -10.72 27.32 3.13
CA GLN A 368 -9.86 26.51 2.26
C GLN A 368 -9.32 25.28 2.99
N ARG A 369 -8.89 25.42 4.26
CA ARG A 369 -8.45 24.26 5.07
C ARG A 369 -9.56 23.22 5.24
N ALA A 370 -10.80 23.67 5.43
CA ALA A 370 -11.95 22.78 5.51
C ALA A 370 -12.21 22.07 4.17
N LEU A 371 -12.21 22.79 3.05
CA LEU A 371 -12.34 22.19 1.72
C LEU A 371 -11.24 21.16 1.43
N ASP A 372 -9.98 21.47 1.79
CA ASP A 372 -8.85 20.55 1.67
C ASP A 372 -9.04 19.30 2.55
N ALA A 373 -9.58 19.44 3.77
CA ALA A 373 -9.89 18.32 4.64
C ALA A 373 -10.99 17.42 4.06
N GLY A 374 -12.04 18.01 3.49
CA GLY A 374 -13.08 17.26 2.77
C GLY A 374 -12.54 16.54 1.53
N ALA A 375 -11.65 17.19 0.78
CA ALA A 375 -10.98 16.57 -0.36
C ALA A 375 -10.08 15.40 0.07
N ARG A 376 -9.35 15.52 1.18
CA ARG A 376 -8.57 14.42 1.77
C ARG A 376 -9.47 13.27 2.23
N PHE A 377 -10.61 13.57 2.86
CA PHE A 377 -11.58 12.56 3.26
C PHE A 377 -12.08 11.77 2.04
N MET A 378 -12.51 12.47 0.98
CA MET A 378 -12.95 11.84 -0.28
C MET A 378 -11.82 11.02 -0.94
N GLY A 379 -10.59 11.52 -0.94
CA GLY A 379 -9.42 10.81 -1.49
C GLY A 379 -8.95 9.60 -0.67
N ALA A 380 -9.37 9.52 0.60
CA ALA A 380 -9.08 8.41 1.50
C ALA A 380 -10.14 7.29 1.45
N LEU A 381 -11.29 7.51 0.80
CA LEU A 381 -12.33 6.50 0.67
C LEU A 381 -11.79 5.27 -0.09
N PRO A 382 -11.90 4.05 0.49
CA PRO A 382 -11.51 2.83 -0.20
C PRO A 382 -12.50 2.48 -1.32
N ILE A 383 -12.10 1.56 -2.20
CA ILE A 383 -12.96 1.06 -3.28
C ILE A 383 -14.20 0.40 -2.67
N GLY A 384 -15.38 0.74 -3.20
CA GLY A 384 -16.67 0.25 -2.73
C GLY A 384 -17.14 0.88 -1.41
N ALA A 385 -16.50 1.94 -0.91
CA ALA A 385 -16.98 2.66 0.27
C ALA A 385 -18.08 3.67 -0.07
N ASP A 386 -19.10 3.67 0.77
CA ASP A 386 -20.20 4.64 0.71
C ASP A 386 -19.75 6.03 1.16
N LEU A 387 -20.34 7.06 0.56
CA LEU A 387 -20.21 8.44 1.01
C LEU A 387 -21.40 8.80 1.92
N TYR A 388 -21.10 8.93 3.21
CA TYR A 388 -22.04 9.47 4.19
C TYR A 388 -21.87 11.00 4.32
N ARG A 389 -22.97 11.75 4.14
CA ARG A 389 -22.99 13.22 4.19
C ARG A 389 -22.55 13.74 5.56
N GLU A 390 -22.92 13.04 6.62
CA GLU A 390 -22.58 13.40 8.00
C GLU A 390 -21.08 13.23 8.25
N ALA A 391 -20.46 12.18 7.71
CA ALA A 391 -19.02 11.95 7.83
C ALA A 391 -18.23 13.02 7.06
N LEU A 392 -18.70 13.40 5.86
CA LEU A 392 -18.11 14.49 5.09
C LEU A 392 -18.25 15.83 5.83
N SER A 393 -19.45 16.16 6.31
CA SER A 393 -19.70 17.38 7.11
C SER A 393 -18.82 17.43 8.36
N ALA A 394 -18.69 16.32 9.08
CA ALA A 394 -17.79 16.22 10.24
C ALA A 394 -16.32 16.46 9.87
N SER A 395 -15.86 15.98 8.71
CA SER A 395 -14.49 16.24 8.23
C SER A 395 -14.24 17.72 7.92
N LEU A 396 -15.25 18.42 7.40
CA LEU A 396 -15.18 19.86 7.10
C LEU A 396 -15.16 20.69 8.39
N LEU A 397 -16.02 20.34 9.36
CA LEU A 397 -16.10 21.01 10.66
C LEU A 397 -14.85 20.78 11.52
N GLY A 398 -14.30 19.56 11.49
CA GLY A 398 -13.12 19.19 12.27
C GLY A 398 -11.82 19.84 11.80
N ALA A 399 -11.82 20.49 10.62
CA ALA A 399 -10.64 21.10 10.05
C ALA A 399 -10.22 22.40 10.77
N ASP A 400 -11.17 23.18 11.27
CA ASP A 400 -10.90 24.47 11.91
C ASP A 400 -12.02 24.87 12.87
N ALA A 401 -11.66 25.25 14.11
CA ALA A 401 -12.60 25.62 15.16
C ALA A 401 -13.41 26.90 14.87
N SER A 402 -13.02 27.70 13.86
CA SER A 402 -13.75 28.88 13.43
C SER A 402 -14.93 28.58 12.49
N ILE A 403 -15.04 27.36 11.95
CA ILE A 403 -16.17 26.93 11.14
C ILE A 403 -17.34 26.55 12.07
N LEU A 404 -18.48 27.21 11.89
CA LEU A 404 -19.68 27.02 12.73
C LEU A 404 -20.65 26.01 12.13
N SER A 405 -20.76 25.96 10.80
CA SER A 405 -21.61 25.01 10.09
C SER A 405 -21.03 24.64 8.73
N ALA A 406 -21.26 23.40 8.31
CA ALA A 406 -20.92 22.88 6.99
C ALA A 406 -22.07 21.96 6.52
N GLU A 407 -22.98 22.53 5.73
CA GLU A 407 -24.13 21.84 5.16
C GLU A 407 -23.79 21.32 3.76
N ILE A 408 -23.98 20.02 3.52
CA ILE A 408 -23.79 19.41 2.20
C ILE A 408 -25.05 19.64 1.36
N VAL A 409 -24.96 20.50 0.35
CA VAL A 409 -26.07 20.82 -0.58
C VAL A 409 -26.21 19.72 -1.63
N THR A 410 -25.09 19.29 -2.20
CA THR A 410 -25.01 18.15 -3.13
C THR A 410 -23.85 17.26 -2.68
N PRO A 411 -24.02 15.93 -2.59
CA PRO A 411 -25.25 15.18 -2.86
C PRO A 411 -26.34 15.39 -1.79
N THR A 412 -27.61 15.32 -2.21
CA THR A 412 -28.78 15.49 -1.31
C THR A 412 -29.02 14.25 -0.43
N VAL A 413 -28.48 13.10 -0.83
CA VAL A 413 -28.57 11.83 -0.12
C VAL A 413 -27.19 11.18 0.01
N ASN A 414 -27.06 10.22 0.92
CA ASN A 414 -25.86 9.39 1.01
C ASN A 414 -25.68 8.59 -0.29
N ILE A 415 -24.43 8.48 -0.77
CA ILE A 415 -24.13 7.76 -2.00
C ILE A 415 -23.63 6.38 -1.63
N ILE A 416 -24.33 5.37 -2.13
CA ILE A 416 -23.93 3.97 -1.98
C ILE A 416 -23.05 3.61 -3.17
N ALA A 417 -21.83 3.13 -2.90
CA ALA A 417 -20.92 2.74 -3.96
C ALA A 417 -21.25 1.33 -4.46
N GLY A 418 -21.23 1.14 -5.78
CA GLY A 418 -21.27 -0.19 -6.38
C GLY A 418 -20.00 -0.99 -6.09
N ALA A 419 -20.08 -2.32 -6.20
CA ALA A 419 -18.91 -3.19 -6.10
C ALA A 419 -17.86 -2.79 -7.15
N GLY A 420 -16.67 -2.41 -6.69
CA GLY A 420 -15.57 -1.97 -7.55
C GLY A 420 -15.62 -0.50 -7.98
N GLN A 421 -16.56 0.31 -7.48
CA GLN A 421 -16.59 1.74 -7.73
C GLN A 421 -15.73 2.50 -6.73
N LEU A 422 -15.03 3.52 -7.21
CA LEU A 422 -14.18 4.39 -6.43
C LEU A 422 -14.72 5.82 -6.50
N LEU A 423 -15.34 6.29 -5.41
CA LEU A 423 -15.93 7.62 -5.35
C LEU A 423 -14.82 8.67 -5.24
N ARG A 424 -14.78 9.62 -6.18
CA ARG A 424 -13.81 10.72 -6.20
C ARG A 424 -14.48 12.04 -6.49
N LEU A 425 -13.83 13.12 -6.09
CA LEU A 425 -14.25 14.45 -6.49
C LEU A 425 -13.96 14.66 -7.98
N PRO A 426 -14.78 15.47 -8.67
CA PRO A 426 -14.47 15.91 -10.02
C PRO A 426 -13.30 16.92 -9.99
N PRO A 427 -12.72 17.30 -11.15
CA PRO A 427 -11.56 18.18 -11.24
C PRO A 427 -11.75 19.54 -10.57
N GLU A 428 -12.98 20.05 -10.54
CA GLU A 428 -13.36 21.29 -9.85
C GLU A 428 -13.35 21.19 -8.31
N GLY A 429 -13.22 19.99 -7.76
CA GLY A 429 -13.17 19.74 -6.32
C GLY A 429 -14.51 19.94 -5.61
N ILE A 430 -14.45 20.37 -4.35
CA ILE A 430 -15.64 20.74 -3.57
C ILE A 430 -15.96 22.21 -3.85
N THR A 431 -17.19 22.47 -4.27
CA THR A 431 -17.67 23.82 -4.60
C THR A 431 -18.44 24.44 -3.44
N LEU A 432 -18.36 25.76 -3.29
CA LEU A 432 -19.18 26.51 -2.32
C LEU A 432 -20.51 26.92 -2.98
N ALA A 433 -21.61 26.75 -2.23
CA ALA A 433 -22.96 27.13 -2.66
C ALA A 433 -23.24 28.63 -2.47
#